data_AF-A0A497PZ38-F1
#
_entry.id   AF-A0A497PZ38-F1
#
_cell.length_a   1.000
_cell.length_b   1.000
_cell.length_c   1.000
_cell.angle_alpha   90.00
_cell.angle_beta   90.00
_cell.angle_gamma   90.00
#
_symmetry.space_group_name_H-M   'P 1'
#
loop_
_entity.id
_entity.type
_entity.pdbx_description
1 polymer ?
#
loop_
_entity_poly.entity_id
_entity_poly.type
_entity_poly.pdbx_seq_one_letter_code
_entity_poly.pdbx_strand_id
1 'polypeptide(L)'
;MVLLYYTWVLVLLRVFPDLASWVDASFGMFAPLFNPDSMILIILPIWIGVVVIMVIAMWIGYTMVTTPAPEPLEDFDFDEEEASEKKEE
;
A
#
# COMPACT_ATOMS: atom_id res chain seq x y z
N MET A 1 9.56 7.27 7.35
CA MET A 1 9.52 7.98 8.65
C MET A 1 9.12 7.07 9.82
N VAL A 2 7.98 6.37 9.77
CA VAL A 2 7.50 5.52 10.88
C VAL A 2 8.48 4.40 11.27
N LEU A 3 9.04 3.67 10.30
CA LEU A 3 10.03 2.61 10.56
C LEU A 3 11.30 3.15 11.22
N LEU A 4 11.80 4.31 10.77
CA LEU A 4 12.99 4.94 11.36
C LEU A 4 12.74 5.32 12.82
N TYR A 5 11.59 5.94 13.12
CA TYR A 5 11.21 6.29 14.48
C TYR A 5 11.17 5.06 15.40
N TYR A 6 10.50 3.97 14.96
CA TYR A 6 10.45 2.74 15.74
C TYR A 6 11.81 2.06 15.89
N THR A 7 12.67 2.09 14.86
CA THR A 7 14.03 1.54 14.98
C THR A 7 14.88 2.29 16.01
N TRP A 8 14.82 3.62 16.07
CA TRP A 8 15.60 4.41 17.03
C TRP A 8 15.09 4.26 18.47
N VAL A 9 13.77 4.19 18.67
CA VAL A 9 13.17 3.92 19.98
C VAL A 9 13.58 2.53 20.49
N LEU A 10 13.55 1.51 19.63
CA LEU A 10 13.98 0.16 20.02
C LEU A 10 15.48 0.07 20.32
N VAL A 11 16.32 0.81 19.60
CA VAL A 11 17.74 0.91 19.91
C VAL A 11 17.95 1.55 21.30
N LEU A 12 17.23 2.63 21.62
CA LEU A 12 17.30 3.27 22.93
C LEU A 12 16.83 2.34 24.06
N LEU A 13 15.70 1.66 23.89
CA LEU A 13 15.17 0.69 24.86
C LEU A 13 16.10 -0.52 25.04
N ARG A 14 16.86 -0.89 24.00
CA ARG A 14 17.85 -1.98 24.07
C ARG A 14 19.15 -1.57 24.75
N VAL A 15 19.56 -0.30 24.59
CA VAL A 15 20.75 0.26 25.25
C VAL A 15 20.49 0.51 26.74
N PHE A 16 19.27 0.88 27.11
CA PHE A 16 18.86 1.15 28.49
C PHE A 16 17.76 0.17 28.95
N PRO A 17 18.13 -1.03 29.45
CA PRO A 17 17.15 -2.05 29.84
C PRO A 17 16.25 -1.62 31.01
N ASP A 18 16.70 -0.70 31.87
CA ASP A 18 15.90 -0.10 32.93
C ASP A 18 14.75 0.77 32.37
N LEU A 19 14.95 1.35 31.19
CA LEU A 19 13.93 2.13 30.51
C LEU A 19 12.85 1.22 29.90
N ALA A 20 13.27 0.07 29.34
CA ALA A 20 12.35 -0.94 28.83
C ALA A 20 11.48 -1.52 29.96
N SER A 21 12.08 -1.88 31.10
CA SER A 21 11.32 -2.38 32.25
C SER A 21 10.41 -1.31 32.88
N TRP A 22 10.82 -0.05 32.88
CA TRP A 22 9.96 1.07 33.28
C TRP A 22 8.77 1.26 32.33
N VAL A 23 8.99 1.17 31.01
CA VAL A 23 7.90 1.22 30.01
C VAL A 23 6.93 0.06 30.26
N ASP A 24 7.43 -1.16 30.45
CA ASP A 24 6.58 -2.33 30.68
C ASP A 24 5.75 -2.20 31.98
N ALA A 25 6.37 -1.70 33.05
CA ALA A 25 5.69 -1.44 34.32
C ALA A 25 4.67 -0.28 34.25
N SER A 26 4.95 0.74 33.44
CA SER A 26 4.11 1.94 33.33
C SER A 26 2.89 1.71 32.43
N PHE A 27 3.05 0.93 31.36
CA PHE A 27 2.02 0.74 30.35
C PHE A 27 1.31 -0.62 30.45
N GLY A 28 1.84 -1.58 31.23
CA GLY A 28 1.18 -2.85 31.53
C GLY A 28 0.71 -3.57 30.27
N MET A 29 -0.60 -3.78 30.13
CA MET A 29 -1.17 -4.43 28.94
C MET A 29 -0.93 -3.68 27.62
N PHE A 30 -0.67 -2.36 27.68
CA PHE A 30 -0.34 -1.53 26.52
C PHE A 30 1.17 -1.41 26.27
N ALA A 31 2.01 -2.01 27.11
CA ALA A 31 3.46 -2.01 26.94
C ALA A 31 3.93 -2.45 25.54
N PRO A 32 3.34 -3.47 24.88
CA PRO A 32 3.77 -3.88 23.54
C PRO A 32 3.61 -2.79 22.46
N LEU A 33 2.80 -1.75 22.70
CA LEU A 33 2.67 -0.62 21.78
C LEU A 33 3.91 0.28 21.82
N PHE A 34 4.51 0.44 23.00
CA PHE A 34 5.64 1.34 23.24
C PHE A 34 6.99 0.60 23.29
N ASN A 35 6.97 -0.70 23.53
CA ASN A 35 8.10 -1.63 23.47
C ASN A 35 7.76 -2.82 22.55
N PRO A 36 7.59 -2.60 21.23
CA PRO A 36 7.18 -3.66 20.31
C PRO A 36 8.31 -4.67 20.06
N ASP A 37 7.94 -5.91 19.75
CA ASP A 37 8.91 -6.90 19.30
C ASP A 37 9.57 -6.43 18.00
N SER A 38 10.90 -6.58 17.93
CA SER A 38 11.70 -6.42 16.72
C SER A 38 11.12 -7.09 15.47
N MET A 39 10.40 -8.21 15.62
CA MET A 39 9.79 -8.91 14.50
C MET A 39 8.68 -8.09 13.81
N ILE A 40 7.98 -7.23 14.54
CA ILE A 40 6.95 -6.33 13.99
C ILE A 40 7.55 -5.36 12.97
N LEU A 41 8.81 -4.93 13.12
CA LEU A 41 9.48 -4.06 12.16
C LEU A 41 9.59 -4.67 10.76
N ILE A 42 9.69 -6.00 10.69
CA ILE A 42 9.81 -6.75 9.43
C ILE A 42 8.43 -7.10 8.89
N ILE A 43 7.54 -7.56 9.78
CA ILE A 43 6.19 -7.99 9.40
C ILE A 43 5.35 -6.81 8.89
N LEU A 44 5.42 -5.65 9.55
CA LEU A 44 4.58 -4.49 9.25
C LEU A 44 4.69 -4.01 7.78
N PRO A 45 5.88 -3.74 7.22
CA PRO A 45 5.98 -3.31 5.82
C PRO A 45 5.53 -4.38 4.82
N ILE A 46 5.83 -5.66 5.10
CA ILE A 46 5.40 -6.77 4.24
C ILE A 46 3.88 -6.87 4.25
N TRP A 47 3.26 -6.83 5.43
CA TRP A 47 1.82 -6.89 5.61
C TRP A 47 1.13 -5.70 4.93
N ILE A 48 1.64 -4.47 5.10
CA ILE A 48 1.12 -3.29 4.41
C ILE A 48 1.20 -3.48 2.89
N GLY A 49 2.32 -3.99 2.37
CA GLY A 49 2.49 -4.26 0.94
C GLY A 49 1.44 -5.24 0.41
N VAL A 50 1.20 -6.34 1.14
CA VAL A 50 0.15 -7.32 0.77
C VAL A 50 -1.23 -6.70 0.78
N VAL A 51 -1.58 -5.94 1.83
CA VAL A 51 -2.89 -5.27 1.94
C VAL A 51 -3.10 -4.27 0.80
N VAL A 52 -2.09 -3.48 0.45
CA VAL A 52 -2.17 -2.54 -0.67
C VAL A 52 -2.44 -3.27 -1.98
N ILE A 53 -1.75 -4.38 -2.25
CA ILE A 53 -1.98 -5.19 -3.46
C ILE A 53 -3.42 -5.73 -3.47
N MET A 54 -3.93 -6.23 -2.34
CA MET A 54 -5.30 -6.71 -2.22
C MET A 54 -6.34 -5.62 -2.49
N VAL A 55 -6.11 -4.40 -1.98
CA VAL A 55 -6.99 -3.24 -2.22
C VAL A 55 -6.99 -2.89 -3.71
N ILE A 56 -5.83 -2.90 -4.37
CA ILE A 56 -5.75 -2.64 -5.82
C ILE A 56 -6.48 -3.72 -6.62
N ALA A 57 -6.27 -4.99 -6.29
CA ALA A 57 -6.94 -6.11 -6.97
C ALA A 57 -8.47 -6.03 -6.81
N MET A 58 -8.95 -5.70 -5.61
CA MET A 58 -10.36 -5.47 -5.33
C MET A 58 -10.91 -4.29 -6.15
N TRP A 59 -10.16 -3.19 -6.24
CA TRP A 59 -10.55 -2.03 -7.04
C TRP A 59 -10.65 -2.36 -8.52
N ILE A 60 -9.66 -3.06 -9.09
CA ILE A 60 -9.69 -3.50 -10.49
C ILE A 60 -10.89 -4.41 -10.73
N GLY A 61 -11.09 -5.42 -9.86
CA GLY A 61 -12.24 -6.31 -9.90
C GLY A 61 -13.58 -5.57 -9.89
N TYR A 62 -13.71 -4.55 -9.04
CA TYR A 62 -14.89 -3.69 -8.97
C TYR A 62 -15.10 -2.95 -10.30
N THR A 63 -14.06 -2.30 -10.84
CA THR A 63 -14.17 -1.53 -12.08
C THR A 63 -14.58 -2.36 -13.30
N MET A 64 -14.09 -3.60 -13.44
CA MET A 64 -14.46 -4.50 -14.54
C MET A 64 -15.94 -4.91 -14.52
N VAL A 65 -16.52 -5.08 -13.32
CA VAL A 65 -17.95 -5.42 -13.19
C VAL A 65 -18.83 -4.22 -13.47
N THR A 66 -18.34 -3.01 -13.20
CA THR A 66 -19.09 -1.77 -13.39
C THR A 66 -18.92 -1.14 -14.78
N THR A 67 -18.02 -1.64 -15.62
CA THR A 67 -17.89 -1.17 -17.01
C THR A 67 -18.95 -1.85 -17.89
N PRO A 68 -19.94 -1.12 -18.44
CA PRO A 68 -20.82 -1.67 -19.46
C PRO A 68 -19.99 -2.06 -20.69
N ALA A 69 -20.44 -3.10 -21.41
CA ALA A 69 -19.78 -3.51 -22.64
C ALA A 69 -19.63 -2.29 -23.57
N PRO A 70 -18.45 -2.07 -24.18
CA PRO A 70 -18.26 -0.96 -25.11
C PRO A 70 -19.32 -1.04 -26.21
N GLU A 71 -19.94 0.10 -26.54
CA GLU A 71 -20.92 0.16 -27.62
C GLU A 71 -20.27 -0.35 -28.92
N PRO A 72 -20.98 -1.17 -29.71
CA PRO A 72 -20.47 -1.66 -30.98
C PRO A 72 -20.16 -0.47 -31.88
N LEU A 73 -18.95 -0.48 -32.46
CA LEU A 73 -18.37 0.57 -33.31
C LEU A 73 -19.11 0.76 -34.66
N GLU A 74 -20.42 0.51 -34.73
CA GLU A 74 -21.23 0.67 -35.94
C GLU A 74 -21.51 2.15 -36.29
N ASP A 75 -21.24 3.08 -35.37
CA ASP A 75 -21.41 4.53 -35.57
C ASP A 75 -20.10 5.31 -35.80
N PHE A 76 -18.94 4.64 -35.88
CA PHE A 76 -17.71 5.28 -36.35
C PHE A 76 -17.62 5.09 -37.87
N ASP A 77 -17.99 6.12 -38.64
CA ASP A 77 -17.67 6.23 -40.06
C ASP A 77 -16.13 6.23 -40.22
N PHE A 78 -15.53 5.05 -40.34
CA PHE A 78 -14.10 4.85 -40.60
C PHE A 78 -13.64 5.36 -41.99
N ASP A 79 -14.57 5.87 -42.80
CA ASP A 79 -14.32 6.30 -44.19
C ASP A 79 -13.67 7.70 -44.31
N GLU A 80 -13.64 8.54 -43.27
CA GLU A 80 -13.07 9.89 -43.36
C GLU A 80 -11.56 9.97 -43.05
N GLU A 81 -10.98 9.06 -42.24
CA GLU A 81 -9.56 9.13 -41.87
C GLU A 81 -8.60 8.61 -42.96
N GLU A 82 -8.98 7.60 -43.76
CA GLU A 82 -8.13 7.04 -44.83
C GLU A 82 -7.88 8.01 -46.01
N ALA A 83 -8.69 9.06 -46.17
CA ALA A 83 -8.53 10.04 -47.25
C ALA A 83 -7.47 11.11 -46.94
N SER A 84 -7.07 11.25 -45.68
CA SER A 84 -6.10 12.26 -45.23
C SER A 84 -4.63 11.81 -45.39
N GLU A 85 -4.33 10.51 -45.21
CA GLU A 85 -2.97 9.99 -45.34
C GLU A 85 -2.47 9.89 -46.80
N LYS A 86 -3.36 9.82 -47.81
CA LYS A 86 -2.96 9.68 -49.22
C LYS A 86 -2.62 10.99 -49.94
N LYS A 87 -2.71 12.15 -49.27
CA LYS A 87 -2.42 13.47 -49.87
C LYS A 87 -1.08 14.08 -49.45
N GLU A 88 -0.33 13.44 -48.56
CA GLU A 88 0.95 13.94 -48.05
C GLU A 88 2.20 13.12 -48.49
N GLU A 89 2.06 12.15 -49.40
CA GLU A 89 3.20 11.53 -50.12
C GLU A 89 3.41 12.09 -51.53
#